data_AF-A0A7I5ED05-F1
#
_entry.id   AF-A0A7I5ED05-F1
#
_cell.length_a   1.000
_cell.length_b   1.000
_cell.length_c   1.000
_cell.angle_alpha   90.00
_cell.angle_beta   90.00
_cell.angle_gamma   90.00
#
_symmetry.space_group_name_H-M   'P 1'
#
loop_
_entity.id
_entity.type
_entity.pdbx_description
1 polymer ?
#
loop_
_entity_poly.entity_id
_entity_poly.type
_entity_poly.pdbx_seq_one_letter_code
_entity_poly.pdbx_strand_id
1 'polypeptide(L)'
;MLILLVTVCLALLTPSWVTATYCLPDNGMTDEFRAVFVYQHNHYRSLAARVQLKNKLGGYVPKAARMKKVGYDCEVEKNMMEYAKKCIVKHNPEADRNYWGQNLWATGARNMSKTHAAESAVAGWISEVWTHGYPMNNIFSEEAWRMAGHYSEVAMELIAAQ
;
A
#
# COMPACT_ATOMS: atom_id res chain seq x y z
N MET A 1 49.62 20.34 29.60
CA MET A 1 49.25 19.04 29.00
C MET A 1 47.95 18.60 29.63
N LEU A 2 46.96 18.27 28.80
CA LEU A 2 45.79 17.38 29.00
C LEU A 2 45.55 16.90 30.45
N ILE A 3 44.33 17.00 30.98
CA ILE A 3 43.27 16.04 30.68
C ILE A 3 41.92 16.78 30.62
N LEU A 4 41.52 17.11 29.40
CA LEU A 4 40.22 17.64 29.00
C LEU A 4 39.34 16.47 28.51
N LEU A 5 39.38 15.34 29.23
CA LEU A 5 38.78 14.06 28.77
C LEU A 5 37.48 13.67 29.48
N VAL A 6 37.03 14.39 30.49
CA VAL A 6 35.77 14.04 31.19
C VAL A 6 34.56 14.79 30.62
N THR A 7 34.77 15.94 29.97
CA THR A 7 33.67 16.77 29.43
C THR A 7 33.25 16.44 27.99
N VAL A 8 33.95 15.53 27.30
CA VAL A 8 33.59 15.13 25.91
C VAL A 8 32.66 13.90 25.88
N CYS A 9 32.56 13.13 26.97
CA CYS A 9 31.83 11.86 26.94
C CYS A 9 30.33 11.96 27.30
N LEU A 10 29.82 13.13 27.67
CA LEU A 10 28.40 13.36 27.95
C LEU A 10 27.65 14.04 26.80
N ALA A 11 28.17 13.94 25.57
CA ALA A 11 27.51 14.41 24.35
C ALA A 11 27.16 13.28 23.36
N LEU A 12 27.28 12.00 23.77
CA LEU A 12 26.97 10.84 22.93
C LEU A 12 25.90 9.92 23.54
N LEU A 13 24.90 10.52 24.18
CA LEU A 13 23.62 9.87 24.45
C LEU A 13 22.51 10.91 24.31
N THR A 14 22.40 11.57 23.15
CA THR A 14 21.04 11.71 22.65
C THR A 14 20.69 10.29 22.20
N PRO A 15 19.67 9.64 22.79
CA PRO A 15 19.03 8.59 22.02
C PRO A 15 18.65 9.32 20.74
N SER A 16 19.22 8.94 19.61
CA SER A 16 18.49 9.08 18.37
C SER A 16 17.26 8.21 18.62
N TRP A 17 16.25 8.79 19.26
CA TRP A 17 14.88 8.45 18.95
C TRP A 17 14.92 8.55 17.44
N VAL A 18 14.98 7.39 16.79
CA VAL A 18 14.39 7.23 15.48
C VAL A 18 13.00 7.77 15.74
N THR A 19 12.82 9.07 15.51
CA THR A 19 11.51 9.67 15.49
C THR A 19 10.85 8.85 14.42
N ALA A 20 9.94 7.95 14.83
CA ALA A 20 9.03 7.30 13.91
C ALA A 20 8.61 8.42 12.97
N THR A 21 9.01 8.31 11.70
CA THR A 21 8.93 9.44 10.78
C THR A 21 7.46 9.56 10.44
N TYR A 22 6.71 10.19 11.33
CA TYR A 22 5.29 10.44 11.15
C TYR A 22 5.19 11.33 9.92
N CYS A 23 4.43 10.87 8.92
CA CYS A 23 4.21 11.68 7.73
C CYS A 23 3.54 12.99 8.13
N LEU A 24 3.81 14.06 7.36
CA LEU A 24 3.33 15.41 7.69
C LEU A 24 1.80 15.42 7.92
N PRO A 25 1.32 16.04 9.01
CA PRO A 25 -0.09 15.95 9.42
C PRO A 25 -1.03 16.88 8.62
N ASP A 26 -0.51 17.77 7.78
CA ASP A 26 -1.24 18.88 7.15
C ASP A 26 -1.84 18.55 5.77
N ASN A 27 -1.65 17.33 5.25
CA ASN A 27 -2.17 16.94 3.94
C ASN A 27 -3.57 16.31 3.98
N GLY A 28 -4.15 16.14 5.18
CA GLY A 28 -5.45 15.51 5.39
C GLY A 28 -5.39 14.00 5.63
N MET A 29 -4.21 13.40 5.68
CA MET A 29 -3.97 12.02 6.13
C MET A 29 -3.69 12.00 7.63
N THR A 30 -4.42 11.16 8.36
CA THR A 30 -4.19 10.93 9.80
C THR A 30 -3.50 9.58 9.99
N ASP A 31 -2.84 9.37 11.12
CA ASP A 31 -2.18 8.08 11.41
C ASP A 31 -3.17 6.90 11.44
N GLU A 32 -4.38 7.14 11.91
CA GLU A 32 -5.46 6.15 11.85
C GLU A 32 -5.77 5.78 10.39
N PHE A 33 -5.89 6.77 9.51
CA PHE A 33 -6.18 6.53 8.10
C PHE A 33 -5.05 5.78 7.38
N ARG A 34 -3.79 6.12 7.69
CA ARG A 34 -2.59 5.40 7.22
C ARG A 34 -2.58 3.96 7.70
N ALA A 35 -2.86 3.75 8.98
CA ALA A 35 -2.89 2.42 9.61
C ALA A 35 -3.93 1.52 8.95
N VAL A 36 -5.10 2.05 8.59
CA VAL A 36 -6.15 1.30 7.86
C VAL A 36 -5.62 0.81 6.51
N PHE A 37 -4.97 1.66 5.71
CA PHE A 37 -4.40 1.23 4.42
C PHE A 37 -3.39 0.10 4.60
N VAL A 38 -2.43 0.26 5.52
CA VAL A 38 -1.40 -0.77 5.78
C VAL A 38 -2.02 -2.07 6.29
N TYR A 39 -3.00 -1.97 7.20
CA TYR A 39 -3.68 -3.12 7.75
C TYR A 39 -4.44 -3.89 6.65
N GLN A 40 -5.26 -3.20 5.87
CA GLN A 40 -6.07 -3.83 4.83
C GLN A 40 -5.20 -4.48 3.74
N HIS A 41 -4.15 -3.81 3.26
CA HIS A 41 -3.23 -4.41 2.30
C HIS A 41 -2.59 -5.69 2.86
N ASN A 42 -2.04 -5.63 4.07
CA ASN A 42 -1.39 -6.78 4.68
C ASN A 42 -2.36 -7.91 5.04
N HIS A 43 -3.61 -7.57 5.40
CA HIS A 43 -4.67 -8.54 5.64
C HIS A 43 -4.93 -9.39 4.39
N TYR A 44 -5.19 -8.75 3.24
CA TYR A 44 -5.46 -9.46 1.99
C TYR A 44 -4.24 -10.17 1.41
N ARG A 45 -3.05 -9.58 1.52
CA ARG A 45 -1.78 -10.25 1.18
C ARG A 45 -1.58 -11.53 2.00
N SER A 46 -1.91 -11.49 3.30
CA SER A 46 -1.88 -12.67 4.17
C SER A 46 -2.90 -13.74 3.77
N LEU A 47 -4.13 -13.34 3.41
CA LEU A 47 -5.15 -14.28 2.91
C LEU A 47 -4.72 -14.95 1.60
N ALA A 48 -4.15 -14.20 0.66
CA ALA A 48 -3.62 -14.74 -0.59
C ALA A 48 -2.47 -15.73 -0.32
N ALA A 49 -1.49 -15.35 0.52
CA ALA A 49 -0.36 -16.22 0.87
C ALA A 49 -0.76 -17.52 1.58
N ARG A 50 -1.90 -17.51 2.31
CA ARG A 50 -2.45 -18.68 3.01
C ARG A 50 -3.51 -19.44 2.22
N VAL A 51 -3.72 -19.11 0.94
CA VAL A 51 -4.70 -19.78 0.06
C VAL A 51 -6.13 -19.69 0.63
N GLN A 52 -6.50 -18.48 1.09
CA GLN A 52 -7.80 -18.20 1.68
C GLN A 52 -8.60 -17.14 0.91
N LEU A 53 -8.01 -16.54 -0.13
CA LEU A 53 -8.70 -15.61 -1.01
C LEU A 53 -9.34 -16.37 -2.17
N LYS A 54 -10.67 -16.53 -2.13
CA LYS A 54 -11.44 -17.24 -3.16
C LYS A 54 -11.23 -16.62 -4.54
N ASN A 55 -11.17 -17.44 -5.57
CA ASN A 55 -11.03 -17.01 -6.95
C ASN A 55 -12.29 -17.32 -7.75
N LYS A 56 -12.80 -16.35 -8.51
CA LYS A 56 -13.98 -16.54 -9.38
C LYS A 56 -13.79 -17.67 -10.39
N LEU A 57 -12.57 -17.86 -10.88
CA LEU A 57 -12.23 -18.94 -11.83
C LEU A 57 -12.25 -20.34 -11.20
N GLY A 58 -12.51 -20.43 -9.89
CA GLY A 58 -12.55 -21.67 -9.12
C GLY A 58 -11.45 -21.71 -8.06
N GLY A 59 -11.75 -22.33 -6.92
CA GLY A 59 -10.80 -22.48 -5.82
C GLY A 59 -10.37 -21.15 -5.19
N TYR A 60 -9.06 -20.98 -5.03
CA TYR A 60 -8.42 -19.83 -4.39
C TYR A 60 -7.32 -19.29 -5.29
N VAL A 61 -6.89 -18.05 -5.06
CA VAL A 61 -5.72 -17.49 -5.76
C VAL A 61 -4.46 -18.31 -5.48
N PRO A 62 -3.48 -18.32 -6.40
CA PRO A 62 -2.23 -19.04 -6.22
C PRO A 62 -1.52 -18.67 -4.91
N LYS A 63 -0.91 -19.67 -4.27
CA LYS A 63 -0.11 -19.47 -3.05
C LYS A 63 1.11 -18.63 -3.36
N ALA A 64 1.30 -17.53 -2.63
CA ALA A 64 2.53 -16.77 -2.66
C ALA A 64 3.59 -17.41 -1.75
N ALA A 65 4.79 -17.67 -2.28
CA ALA A 65 5.87 -18.30 -1.54
C ALA A 65 6.59 -17.32 -0.60
N ARG A 66 6.75 -16.04 -1.00
CA ARG A 66 7.48 -15.03 -0.21
C ARG A 66 6.76 -13.68 -0.22
N MET A 67 5.46 -13.70 0.05
CA MET A 67 4.63 -12.51 0.17
C MET A 67 5.17 -11.57 1.26
N LYS A 68 5.78 -10.45 0.84
CA LYS A 68 6.34 -9.45 1.76
C LYS A 68 5.22 -8.66 2.45
N LYS A 69 5.41 -8.34 3.73
CA LYS A 69 4.59 -7.37 4.44
C LYS A 69 4.91 -5.96 3.92
N VAL A 70 3.89 -5.16 3.61
CA VAL A 70 4.06 -3.76 3.20
C VAL A 70 4.10 -2.84 4.41
N GLY A 71 4.92 -1.79 4.32
CA GLY A 71 4.96 -0.66 5.25
C GLY A 71 4.28 0.57 4.66
N TYR A 72 4.26 1.65 5.42
CA TYR A 72 3.81 2.96 4.95
C TYR A 72 5.01 3.80 4.51
N ASP A 73 4.86 4.56 3.43
CA ASP A 73 5.89 5.46 2.91
C ASP A 73 5.30 6.87 2.73
N CYS A 74 5.92 7.84 3.41
CA CYS A 74 5.43 9.22 3.43
C CYS A 74 5.65 9.99 2.12
N GLU A 75 6.67 9.63 1.32
CA GLU A 75 6.92 10.28 0.03
C GLU A 75 5.90 9.80 -1.01
N VAL A 76 5.54 8.51 -0.96
CA VAL A 76 4.43 7.97 -1.75
C VAL A 76 3.12 8.66 -1.35
N GLU A 77 2.83 8.78 -0.05
CA GLU A 77 1.64 9.50 0.43
C GLU A 77 1.60 10.94 -0.10
N LYS A 78 2.69 11.69 0.07
CA LYS A 78 2.76 13.09 -0.32
C LYS A 78 2.42 13.28 -1.79
N ASN A 79 3.06 12.51 -2.67
CA ASN A 79 2.82 12.58 -4.11
C ASN A 79 1.37 12.21 -4.46
N MET A 80 0.86 11.10 -3.92
CA MET A 80 -0.49 10.62 -4.23
C MET A 80 -1.56 11.57 -3.68
N MET A 81 -1.34 12.18 -2.51
CA MET A 81 -2.26 13.16 -1.92
C MET A 81 -2.27 14.48 -2.68
N GLU A 82 -1.12 14.95 -3.19
CA GLU A 82 -1.07 16.11 -4.08
C GLU A 82 -1.89 15.88 -5.36
N TYR A 83 -1.88 14.67 -5.90
CA TYR A 83 -2.70 14.32 -7.05
C TYR A 83 -4.19 14.15 -6.69
N ALA A 84 -4.50 13.44 -5.60
CA ALA A 84 -5.87 13.19 -5.16
C ALA A 84 -6.65 14.49 -4.89
N LYS A 85 -5.99 15.53 -4.37
CA LYS A 85 -6.58 16.86 -4.15
C LYS A 85 -7.08 17.56 -5.43
N LYS A 86 -6.63 17.11 -6.61
CA LYS A 86 -7.14 17.62 -7.90
C LYS A 86 -8.54 17.09 -8.23
N CYS A 87 -9.03 16.09 -7.49
CA CYS A 87 -10.36 15.48 -7.67
C CYS A 87 -10.57 14.91 -9.08
N ILE A 88 -9.53 14.35 -9.68
CA ILE A 88 -9.57 13.70 -11.01
C ILE A 88 -9.54 12.19 -10.81
N VAL A 89 -10.57 11.47 -11.26
CA VAL A 89 -10.64 10.01 -11.20
C VAL A 89 -10.04 9.40 -12.47
N LYS A 90 -8.74 9.59 -12.66
CA LYS A 90 -7.95 9.06 -13.77
C LYS A 90 -6.50 8.91 -13.32
N HIS A 91 -5.77 7.92 -13.83
CA HIS A 91 -4.34 7.80 -13.55
C HIS A 91 -3.55 8.99 -14.10
N ASN A 92 -2.60 9.52 -13.31
CA ASN A 92 -1.58 10.42 -13.82
C ASN A 92 -0.45 9.66 -14.53
N PRO A 93 0.29 10.34 -15.43
CA PRO A 93 1.51 9.79 -16.03
C PRO A 93 2.45 9.18 -14.98
N GLU A 94 3.10 8.07 -15.31
CA GLU A 94 4.02 7.38 -14.39
C GLU A 94 5.17 8.27 -13.92
N ALA A 95 5.71 9.10 -14.82
CA ALA A 95 6.76 10.05 -14.51
C ALA A 95 6.36 11.07 -13.42
N ASP A 96 5.06 11.41 -13.33
CA ASP A 96 4.55 12.35 -12.33
C ASP A 96 4.42 11.72 -10.92
N ARG A 97 4.53 10.38 -10.84
CA ARG A 97 4.40 9.58 -9.62
C ARG A 97 5.62 8.72 -9.34
N ASN A 98 6.81 9.17 -9.77
CA ASN A 98 8.08 8.46 -9.59
C ASN A 98 8.04 6.99 -10.04
N TYR A 99 7.21 6.66 -11.04
CA TYR A 99 6.97 5.30 -11.53
C TYR A 99 6.43 4.32 -10.47
N TRP A 100 5.92 4.82 -9.33
CA TRP A 100 5.16 3.99 -8.39
C TRP A 100 3.83 3.57 -9.01
N GLY A 101 3.40 2.34 -8.77
CA GLY A 101 2.05 1.89 -9.14
C GLY A 101 0.95 2.71 -8.46
N GLN A 102 -0.27 2.60 -8.97
CA GLN A 102 -1.38 3.42 -8.50
C GLN A 102 -2.69 2.65 -8.64
N ASN A 103 -3.45 2.60 -7.55
CA ASN A 103 -4.85 2.23 -7.57
C ASN A 103 -5.72 3.45 -7.26
N LEU A 104 -6.85 3.57 -7.95
CA LEU A 104 -7.81 4.65 -7.73
C LEU A 104 -9.13 4.08 -7.21
N TRP A 105 -9.80 4.83 -6.37
CA TRP A 105 -11.15 4.51 -5.91
C TRP A 105 -11.91 5.79 -5.62
N ALA A 106 -13.20 5.80 -5.93
CA ALA A 106 -14.08 6.94 -5.71
C ALA A 106 -15.49 6.47 -5.36
N THR A 107 -16.22 7.31 -4.65
CA THR A 107 -17.62 7.08 -4.25
C THR A 107 -18.43 8.36 -4.38
N GLY A 108 -19.73 8.22 -4.64
CA GLY A 108 -20.68 9.34 -4.61
C GLY A 108 -21.16 9.71 -3.20
N ALA A 109 -20.79 8.94 -2.17
CA ALA A 109 -21.18 9.20 -0.79
C ALA A 109 -20.49 10.46 -0.26
N ARG A 110 -21.27 11.44 0.21
CA ARG A 110 -20.75 12.75 0.63
C ARG A 110 -20.21 12.80 2.06
N ASN A 111 -20.70 11.94 2.96
CA ASN A 111 -20.39 11.97 4.40
C ASN A 111 -19.73 10.68 4.88
N MET A 112 -18.92 10.04 4.03
CA MET A 112 -18.17 8.85 4.40
C MET A 112 -16.93 9.22 5.22
N SER A 113 -16.66 8.51 6.31
CA SER A 113 -15.39 8.70 7.03
C SER A 113 -14.22 8.27 6.17
N LYS A 114 -13.06 8.93 6.33
CA LYS A 114 -11.86 8.59 5.56
C LYS A 114 -11.41 7.15 5.80
N THR A 115 -11.48 6.68 7.05
CA THR A 115 -11.15 5.30 7.42
C THR A 115 -12.06 4.30 6.71
N HIS A 116 -13.37 4.52 6.70
CA HIS A 116 -14.29 3.66 5.98
C HIS A 116 -14.09 3.72 4.45
N ALA A 117 -13.71 4.88 3.93
CA ALA A 117 -13.34 5.04 2.52
C ALA A 117 -12.07 4.23 2.17
N ALA A 118 -11.03 4.23 3.01
CA ALA A 118 -9.85 3.37 2.82
C ALA A 118 -10.21 1.88 2.83
N GLU A 119 -11.00 1.45 3.81
CA GLU A 119 -11.45 0.06 3.91
C GLU A 119 -12.19 -0.36 2.64
N SER A 120 -13.14 0.48 2.20
CA SER A 120 -13.94 0.26 1.01
C SER A 120 -13.12 0.28 -0.27
N ALA A 121 -12.11 1.15 -0.35
CA ALA A 121 -11.21 1.22 -1.50
C ALA A 121 -10.41 -0.07 -1.67
N VAL A 122 -9.73 -0.50 -0.61
CA VAL A 122 -8.92 -1.73 -0.67
C VAL A 122 -9.80 -2.95 -0.89
N ALA A 123 -10.96 -3.05 -0.22
CA ALA A 123 -11.91 -4.13 -0.47
C ALA A 123 -12.44 -4.12 -1.92
N GLY A 124 -12.67 -2.93 -2.49
CA GLY A 124 -13.05 -2.75 -3.89
C GLY A 124 -12.00 -3.28 -4.85
N TRP A 125 -10.73 -2.96 -4.64
CA TRP A 125 -9.62 -3.49 -5.47
C TRP A 125 -9.50 -5.00 -5.36
N ILE A 126 -9.66 -5.57 -4.17
CA ILE A 126 -9.63 -7.02 -3.98
C ILE A 126 -10.84 -7.72 -4.61
N SER A 127 -11.99 -7.05 -4.67
CA SER A 127 -13.23 -7.63 -5.19
C SER A 127 -13.12 -8.12 -6.64
N GLU A 128 -12.17 -7.59 -7.41
CA GLU A 128 -11.86 -8.03 -8.77
C GLU A 128 -11.61 -9.54 -8.86
N VAL A 129 -10.96 -10.13 -7.84
CA VAL A 129 -10.71 -11.58 -7.78
C VAL A 129 -12.00 -12.37 -7.56
N TRP A 130 -12.95 -11.80 -6.83
CA TRP A 130 -14.24 -12.44 -6.56
C TRP A 130 -15.23 -12.27 -7.71
N THR A 131 -15.11 -11.19 -8.50
CA THR A 131 -16.03 -10.86 -9.59
C THR A 131 -15.54 -11.37 -10.94
N HIS A 132 -14.25 -11.21 -11.24
CA HIS A 132 -13.63 -11.55 -12.52
C HIS A 132 -12.69 -12.74 -12.38
N GLY A 133 -11.91 -12.77 -11.30
CA GLY A 133 -10.94 -13.82 -11.03
C GLY A 133 -9.53 -13.47 -11.53
N TYR A 134 -8.58 -14.31 -11.13
CA TYR A 134 -7.16 -14.13 -11.47
C TYR A 134 -6.58 -15.42 -12.07
N PRO A 135 -5.75 -15.35 -13.14
CA PRO A 135 -5.16 -16.53 -13.75
C PRO A 135 -4.35 -17.39 -12.78
N MET A 136 -4.55 -18.70 -12.81
CA MET A 136 -3.90 -19.64 -11.87
C MET A 136 -2.41 -19.84 -12.13
N ASN A 137 -1.92 -19.48 -13.32
CA ASN A 137 -0.48 -19.44 -13.61
C ASN A 137 0.23 -18.24 -12.97
N ASN A 138 -0.52 -17.33 -12.34
CA ASN A 138 -0.03 -16.16 -11.63
C ASN A 138 0.85 -15.22 -12.48
N ILE A 139 0.64 -15.21 -13.80
CA ILE A 139 1.35 -14.34 -14.74
C ILE A 139 0.53 -13.06 -14.95
N PHE A 140 1.16 -11.91 -14.73
CA PHE A 140 0.55 -10.62 -15.04
C PHE A 140 0.55 -10.38 -16.56
N SER A 141 -0.55 -10.77 -17.20
CA SER A 141 -0.81 -10.55 -18.63
C SER A 141 -1.78 -9.39 -18.84
N GLU A 142 -1.94 -8.95 -20.10
CA GLU A 142 -2.99 -7.99 -20.48
C GLU A 142 -4.39 -8.43 -20.04
N GLU A 143 -4.66 -9.74 -20.06
CA GLU A 143 -5.93 -10.28 -19.57
C GLU A 143 -6.04 -10.14 -18.05
N ALA A 144 -4.98 -10.50 -17.31
CA ALA A 144 -4.94 -10.33 -15.86
C ALA A 144 -5.09 -8.86 -15.45
N TRP A 145 -4.45 -7.94 -16.18
CA TRP A 145 -4.56 -6.50 -15.95
C TRP A 145 -5.99 -6.01 -16.16
N ARG A 146 -6.66 -6.39 -17.26
CA ARG A 146 -8.06 -5.99 -17.51
C ARG A 146 -9.04 -6.55 -16.49
N MET A 147 -8.81 -7.76 -15.99
CA MET A 147 -9.74 -8.42 -15.06
C MET A 147 -9.51 -8.01 -13.61
N ALA A 148 -8.26 -7.84 -13.21
CA ALA A 148 -7.87 -7.76 -11.81
C ALA A 148 -6.56 -6.96 -11.60
N GLY A 149 -6.41 -5.86 -12.33
CA GLY A 149 -5.24 -4.98 -12.26
C GLY A 149 -5.03 -4.38 -10.87
N HIS A 150 -6.08 -3.88 -10.22
CA HIS A 150 -5.94 -3.29 -8.88
C HIS A 150 -5.59 -4.34 -7.83
N TYR A 151 -6.22 -5.52 -7.88
CA TYR A 151 -5.84 -6.66 -7.04
C TYR A 151 -4.38 -7.04 -7.23
N SER A 152 -3.92 -7.13 -8.48
CA SER A 152 -2.55 -7.56 -8.78
C SER A 152 -1.50 -6.64 -8.15
N GLU A 153 -1.77 -5.33 -8.11
CA GLU A 153 -0.93 -4.35 -7.43
C GLU A 153 -0.92 -4.57 -5.90
N VAL A 154 -2.10 -4.80 -5.29
CA VAL A 154 -2.19 -5.09 -3.84
C VAL A 154 -1.43 -6.38 -3.48
N ALA A 155 -1.49 -7.39 -4.34
CA ALA A 155 -0.88 -8.70 -4.15
C ALA A 155 0.54 -8.81 -4.73
N MET A 156 1.11 -7.74 -5.28
CA MET A 156 2.40 -7.79 -5.96
C MET A 156 3.50 -8.28 -5.01
N GLU A 157 4.21 -9.33 -5.41
CA GLU A 157 5.43 -9.78 -4.74
C GLU A 157 6.62 -9.19 -5.51
N LEU A 158 7.30 -8.20 -4.93
CA LEU A 158 8.55 -7.66 -5.47
C LEU A 158 9.69 -8.68 -5.28
N ILE A 159 9.61 -9.82 -5.97
CA ILE A 159 10.67 -10.66 -6.54
C ILE A 159 10.00 -11.50 -7.63
N ALA A 160 10.08 -11.06 -8.88
CA ALA A 160 9.99 -11.98 -10.01
C ALA A 160 11.09 -13.03 -9.82
N ALA A 161 10.70 -14.24 -9.47
CA ALA A 161 11.57 -15.40 -9.48
C ALA A 161 10.79 -16.57 -10.05
N GLN A 162 10.61 -16.52 -11.37
CA GLN A 162 10.93 -17.62 -12.25
C GLN A 162 11.55 -17.06 -13.52
#